data_AF-A0A3D5GHH8-F1
#
_entry.id   AF-A0A3D5GHH8-F1
#
_cell.length_a   1.000
_cell.length_b   1.000
_cell.length_c   1.000
_cell.angle_alpha   90.00
_cell.angle_beta   90.00
_cell.angle_gamma   90.00
#
_symmetry.space_group_name_H-M   'P 1'
#
loop_
_entity.id
_entity.type
_entity.pdbx_description
1 polymer ?
#
loop_
_entity_poly.entity_id
_entity_poly.type
_entity_poly.pdbx_seq_one_letter_code
_entity_poly.pdbx_strand_id
1 'polypeptide(L)' 'DVNAGIPLADEPALLARAIKLVQSVTDVPLAIDSSIIEALEAGITAYQGKPLVNSVTGEDEVLERVLPIVAKAEAAVV' A
#
# COMPACT_ATOMS: atom_id res chain seq x y z
N ASP A 1 -9.24 -3.56 3.57
CA ASP A 1 -7.87 -3.95 3.20
C ASP A 1 -7.86 -4.34 1.72
N VAL A 2 -6.80 -4.02 1.00
CA VAL A 2 -6.62 -4.37 -0.41
C VAL A 2 -5.26 -5.04 -0.55
N ASN A 3 -5.29 -6.33 -0.86
CA ASN A 3 -4.14 -7.19 -1.10
C ASN A 3 -4.27 -7.81 -2.50
N ALA A 4 -3.21 -7.75 -3.31
CA ALA A 4 -3.22 -8.30 -4.65
C ALA A 4 -2.87 -9.80 -4.65
N GLY A 5 -1.86 -10.23 -3.88
CA GLY A 5 -1.71 -11.62 -3.41
C GLY A 5 -1.62 -12.72 -4.47
N ILE A 6 -1.28 -12.38 -5.72
CA ILE A 6 -1.25 -13.33 -6.85
C ILE A 6 0.21 -13.55 -7.30
N PRO A 7 0.78 -14.75 -7.06
CA PRO A 7 2.09 -15.10 -7.57
C PRO A 7 2.17 -14.95 -9.10
N LEU A 8 3.34 -14.51 -9.61
CA LEU A 8 3.65 -14.37 -11.04
C LEU A 8 2.87 -13.27 -11.79
N ALA A 9 2.08 -12.46 -11.10
CA ALA A 9 1.41 -11.30 -11.67
C ALA A 9 2.19 -10.00 -11.45
N ASP A 10 1.87 -8.96 -12.23
CA ASP A 10 2.34 -7.59 -11.98
C ASP A 10 1.57 -7.01 -10.79
N GLU A 11 2.07 -7.33 -9.59
CA GLU A 11 1.45 -6.95 -8.33
C GLU A 11 1.33 -5.42 -8.16
N PRO A 12 2.35 -4.59 -8.46
CA PRO A 12 2.21 -3.14 -8.43
C PRO A 12 1.08 -2.61 -9.31
N ALA A 13 0.99 -3.08 -10.56
CA ALA A 13 -0.06 -2.63 -11.47
C ALA A 13 -1.46 -3.10 -11.02
N LEU A 14 -1.56 -4.32 -10.50
CA LEU A 14 -2.82 -4.86 -9.98
C LEU A 14 -3.30 -4.12 -8.74
N LEU A 15 -2.41 -3.87 -7.78
CA LEU A 15 -2.76 -3.21 -6.53
C LEU A 15 -3.24 -1.77 -6.78
N ALA A 16 -2.52 -1.02 -7.64
CA ALA A 16 -2.91 0.33 -8.04
C ALA A 16 -4.30 0.35 -8.73
N ARG A 17 -4.60 -0.63 -9.58
CA ARG A 17 -5.92 -0.76 -10.22
C ARG A 17 -7.01 -1.11 -9.22
N ALA A 18 -6.72 -2.03 -8.29
CA ALA A 18 -7.67 -2.45 -7.26
C ALA A 18 -8.04 -1.27 -6.35
N ILE A 19 -7.05 -0.48 -5.90
CA ILE A 19 -7.28 0.71 -5.06
C ILE A 19 -8.21 1.71 -5.76
N LYS A 20 -7.92 2.06 -7.02
CA LYS A 20 -8.77 3.00 -7.78
C LYS A 20 -10.19 2.46 -7.97
N LEU A 21 -10.33 1.16 -8.23
CA LEU A 21 -11.63 0.53 -8.38
C LEU A 21 -12.43 0.58 -7.08
N VAL A 22 -11.81 0.23 -5.95
CA VAL A 22 -12.50 0.27 -4.64
C VAL A 22 -12.88 1.71 -4.28
N GLN A 23 -11.99 2.68 -4.44
CA GLN A 23 -12.30 4.10 -4.16
C GLN A 23 -13.37 4.68 -5.11
N SER A 24 -13.63 4.05 -6.26
CA SER A 24 -14.72 4.48 -7.15
C SER A 24 -16.12 4.10 -6.64
N VAL A 25 -16.22 3.19 -5.66
CA VAL A 25 -17.50 2.67 -5.16
C VAL A 25 -17.71 2.88 -3.66
N THR A 26 -16.71 3.40 -2.94
CA THR A 26 -16.81 3.68 -1.51
C THR A 26 -15.85 4.79 -1.07
N ASP A 27 -16.28 5.56 -0.06
CA ASP A 27 -15.46 6.57 0.61
C ASP A 27 -14.75 6.04 1.87
N VAL A 28 -14.88 4.75 2.17
CA VAL A 28 -14.23 4.13 3.33
C VAL A 28 -12.70 4.12 3.14
N PRO A 29 -11.91 4.58 4.13
CA PRO A 29 -10.45 4.52 4.04
C PRO A 29 -9.93 3.09 3.82
N LEU A 30 -8.87 2.95 3.02
CA LEU A 30 -8.29 1.65 2.69
C LEU A 30 -6.96 1.41 3.41
N ALA A 31 -6.78 0.16 3.82
CA ALA A 31 -5.49 -0.40 4.16
C ALA A 31 -4.88 -1.03 2.90
N ILE A 32 -3.65 -0.64 2.58
CA ILE A 32 -2.85 -1.16 1.48
C ILE A 32 -2.00 -2.28 2.05
N ASP A 33 -2.27 -3.52 1.61
CA ASP A 33 -1.61 -4.71 2.10
C ASP A 33 -0.67 -5.32 1.07
N SER A 34 0.63 -5.18 1.33
CA SER A 34 1.71 -5.71 0.51
C SER A 34 3.03 -5.72 1.28
N SER A 35 3.78 -6.82 1.16
CA SER A 35 5.18 -6.91 1.58
C SER A 35 6.18 -6.48 0.50
N ILE A 36 5.71 -6.23 -0.73
CA ILE A 36 6.53 -5.75 -1.84
C ILE A 36 6.53 -4.22 -1.85
N ILE A 37 7.73 -3.63 -1.81
CA ILE A 37 7.92 -2.18 -1.74
C ILE A 37 7.36 -1.48 -2.98
N GLU A 38 7.62 -2.03 -4.16
CA GLU A 38 7.16 -1.47 -5.43
C GLU A 38 5.63 -1.46 -5.52
N ALA A 39 4.98 -2.48 -4.96
CA ALA A 39 3.52 -2.53 -4.90
C ALA A 39 2.98 -1.56 -3.86
N LEU A 40 3.63 -1.43 -2.70
CA LEU A 40 3.27 -0.45 -1.69
C LEU A 40 3.33 0.98 -2.25
N GLU A 41 4.42 1.35 -2.93
CA GLU A 41 4.57 2.65 -3.57
C GLU A 41 3.52 2.90 -4.65
N ALA A 42 3.26 1.90 -5.51
CA ALA A 42 2.24 2.00 -6.55
C ALA A 42 0.84 2.17 -5.96
N GLY A 43 0.54 1.46 -4.88
CA GLY A 43 -0.73 1.57 -4.17
C GLY A 43 -0.91 2.94 -3.51
N ILE A 44 0.11 3.41 -2.78
CA ILE A 44 0.13 4.73 -2.15
C ILE A 44 -0.05 5.83 -3.19
N THR A 45 0.64 5.74 -4.32
CA THR A 45 0.55 6.72 -5.42
C THR A 45 -0.85 6.73 -6.06
N ALA A 46 -1.51 5.57 -6.13
CA ALA A 46 -2.84 5.45 -6.69
C ALA A 46 -3.95 5.92 -5.74
N TYR A 47 -3.69 5.89 -4.43
CA TYR A 47 -4.68 6.19 -3.39
C TYR A 47 -4.98 7.69 -3.29
N GLN A 48 -6.26 8.04 -3.21
CA GLN A 48 -6.70 9.40 -2.92
C GLN A 48 -6.96 9.60 -1.42
N GLY A 49 -6.19 10.49 -0.79
CA GLY A 49 -6.28 10.78 0.64
C GLY A 49 -5.10 10.20 1.43
N LYS A 50 -5.30 9.95 2.73
CA LYS A 50 -4.29 9.33 3.61
C LYS A 50 -4.52 7.82 3.73
N PRO A 51 -3.61 6.97 3.25
CA PRO A 51 -3.77 5.52 3.35
C PRO A 51 -3.33 4.99 4.72
N LEU A 52 -3.73 3.74 5.01
CA LEU A 52 -3.08 2.91 6.02
C LEU A 52 -2.17 1.90 5.30
N VAL A 53 -0.90 1.81 5.71
CA VAL A 53 0.03 0.77 5.26
C VAL A 53 -0.08 -0.44 6.19
N ASN A 54 -0.31 -1.61 5.62
CA ASN A 54 -0.43 -2.88 6.34
C ASN A 54 0.57 -3.89 5.74
N SER A 55 1.73 -4.15 6.31
CA SER A 55 2.27 -3.65 7.58
C SER A 55 3.77 -3.36 7.42
N VAL A 56 4.40 -2.95 8.52
CA VAL A 56 5.85 -2.99 8.69
C VAL A 56 6.20 -4.02 9.77
N THR A 57 7.35 -4.66 9.63
CA THR A 57 7.88 -5.55 10.67
C THR A 57 9.01 -4.86 11.43
N GLY A 58 9.33 -5.36 12.63
CA GLY A 58 10.25 -4.69 13.57
C GLY A 58 11.73 -4.82 13.24
N GLU A 59 12.10 -5.46 12.11
CA GLU A 59 13.48 -5.57 11.66
C GLU A 59 13.99 -4.24 11.11
N ASP A 60 15.19 -3.84 11.54
CA ASP A 60 15.79 -2.55 11.18
C ASP A 60 15.84 -2.32 9.66
N GLU A 61 16.21 -3.34 8.88
CA GLU A 61 16.27 -3.25 7.41
C GLU A 61 14.89 -2.94 6.78
N VAL A 62 13.82 -3.49 7.37
CA VAL A 62 12.45 -3.25 6.89
C VAL A 62 12.01 -1.83 7.28
N LEU A 63 12.25 -1.42 8.52
CA LEU A 63 11.91 -0.08 9.01
C LEU A 63 12.62 1.02 8.22
N GLU A 64 13.93 0.87 7.98
CA GLU A 64 14.74 1.83 7.22
C GLU A 64 14.23 2.03 5.79
N ARG A 65 13.65 1.00 5.19
CA ARG A 65 13.08 1.05 3.83
C ARG A 65 11.65 1.60 3.81
N VAL A 66 10.80 1.19 4.74
CA VAL A 66 9.35 1.45 4.70
C VAL A 66 8.97 2.78 5.37
N LEU A 67 9.58 3.13 6.52
CA LEU A 67 9.20 4.34 7.27
C LEU A 67 9.35 5.64 6.47
N PRO A 68 10.39 5.84 5.62
CA PRO A 68 10.47 7.01 4.76
C PRO A 68 9.30 7.11 3.77
N ILE A 69 8.82 5.98 3.24
CA ILE A 69 7.69 5.91 2.31
C ILE A 69 6.40 6.30 3.03
N VAL A 70 6.16 5.71 4.21
CA VAL A 70 5.01 6.01 5.09
C VAL A 70 4.99 7.51 5.45
N ALA A 71 6.12 8.06 5.89
CA ALA A 71 6.24 9.46 6.27
C ALA A 71 5.97 10.40 5.09
N LYS A 72 6.54 10.13 3.91
CA LYS A 72 6.31 10.92 2.70
C LYS A 72 4.84 10.90 2.25
N ALA A 73 4.15 9.79 2.47
CA ALA A 73 2.74 9.62 2.14
C ALA A 73 1.77 10.14 3.22
N GLU A 74 2.30 10.62 4.35
CA GLU A 74 1.52 10.92 5.57
C GLU A 74 0.57 9.77 5.97
N ALA A 75 1.01 8.54 5.74
CA ALA A 75 0.22 7.34 5.97
C ALA A 75 0.28 6.92 7.44
N ALA A 76 -0.78 6.29 7.92
CA ALA A 76 -0.70 5.45 9.11
C ALA A 76 -0.01 4.13 8.75
N VAL A 77 0.57 3.42 9.73
CA VAL A 77 1.20 2.12 9.52
C VAL A 77 0.86 1.16 10.66
N VAL A 78 0.60 -0.10 10.31
CA VAL A 78 0.45 -1.23 11.23
C VAL A 78 1.82 -1.87 11.47
#